data_AF-A0A9E7PLS3-F1
#
_entry.id   AF-A0A9E7PLS3-F1
#
_cell.length_a   1.000
_cell.length_b   1.000
_cell.length_c   1.000
_cell.angle_alpha   90.00
_cell.angle_beta   90.00
_cell.angle_gamma   90.00
#
_symmetry.space_group_name_H-M   'P 1'
#
loop_
_entity.id
_entity.type
_entity.pdbx_description
1 polymer ?
#
loop_
_entity_poly.entity_id
_entity_poly.type
_entity_poly.pdbx_seq_one_letter_code
_entity_poly.pdbx_strand_id
1 'polypeptide(L)' 'MELEEVIITGAIITVPVHSGKILAPKTLKTILLQAGLTIREFREHL' A
#
# COMPACT_ATOMS: atom_id res chain seq x y z
N MET A 1 24.80 -19.09 -13.66
CA MET A 1 23.58 -19.17 -12.83
C MET A 1 22.94 -17.81 -12.91
N GLU A 2 22.01 -17.65 -13.84
CA GLU A 2 21.16 -16.48 -13.88
C GLU A 2 20.11 -16.66 -12.80
N LEU A 3 20.00 -15.70 -11.89
CA LEU A 3 18.96 -15.68 -10.89
C LEU A 3 17.68 -15.23 -11.60
N GLU A 4 16.77 -16.15 -11.88
CA GLU A 4 15.43 -15.78 -12.31
C GLU A 4 14.75 -15.03 -11.16
N GLU A 5 14.41 -13.76 -11.40
CA GLU A 5 13.57 -13.01 -10.48
C GLU A 5 12.20 -13.68 -10.40
N VAL A 6 11.88 -14.22 -9.23
CA VAL A 6 10.52 -14.66 -8.91
C VAL A 6 9.65 -13.41 -8.77
N ILE A 7 8.88 -13.09 -9.81
CA ILE A 7 7.87 -12.03 -9.76
C ILE A 7 6.68 -12.56 -8.96
N ILE A 8 6.62 -12.21 -7.68
CA ILE A 8 5.44 -12.47 -6.84
C ILE A 8 4.37 -11.44 -7.22
N THR A 9 3.43 -11.83 -8.08
CA THR A 9 2.37 -10.94 -8.55
C THR A 9 1.25 -10.85 -7.53
N GLY A 10 1.40 -9.96 -6.54
CA GLY A 10 0.31 -9.53 -5.65
C GLY A 10 0.78 -9.18 -4.25
N ALA A 11 0.55 -7.93 -3.83
CA ALA A 11 0.71 -7.49 -2.45
C ALA A 11 -0.64 -7.57 -1.73
N ILE A 12 -0.74 -8.38 -0.67
CA ILE A 12 -1.90 -8.39 0.24
C ILE A 12 -1.58 -7.46 1.40
N ILE A 13 -2.47 -6.49 1.67
CA ILE A 13 -2.23 -5.43 2.65
C ILE A 13 -3.42 -5.35 3.60
N THR A 14 -3.13 -5.23 4.89
CA THR A 14 -4.15 -5.04 5.91
C THR A 14 -4.49 -3.57 6.06
N VAL A 15 -5.77 -3.22 5.86
CA VAL A 15 -6.29 -1.87 6.07
C VAL A 15 -7.25 -1.89 7.27
N PRO A 16 -6.99 -1.12 8.34
CA PRO A 16 -7.91 -1.04 9.47
C PRO A 16 -9.13 -0.18 9.09
N VAL A 17 -10.33 -0.75 9.18
CA VAL A 17 -11.58 -0.07 8.84
C VAL A 17 -12.43 0.12 10.10
N HIS A 18 -12.70 1.39 10.43
CA HIS A 18 -13.60 1.77 11.52
C HIS A 18 -14.59 2.80 10.98
N SER A 19 -15.89 2.52 11.06
CA SER A 19 -16.91 3.41 10.52
C SER A 19 -16.85 4.81 11.16
N GLY A 20 -17.01 5.84 10.34
CA GLY A 20 -17.03 7.25 10.76
C GLY A 20 -15.68 7.82 11.22
N LYS A 21 -14.57 7.08 11.07
CA LYS A 21 -13.24 7.53 11.48
C LYS A 21 -12.30 7.70 10.29
N ILE A 22 -11.50 8.76 10.32
CA ILE A 22 -10.42 9.01 9.36
C ILE A 22 -9.20 8.21 9.78
N LEU A 23 -8.52 7.56 8.83
CA LEU A 23 -7.23 6.91 9.06
C LEU A 23 -6.21 7.93 9.58
N ALA A 24 -5.50 7.58 10.65
CA ALA A 24 -4.42 8.42 11.13
C ALA A 24 -3.34 8.58 10.02
N PRO A 25 -2.70 9.76 9.88
CA PRO A 25 -1.73 10.01 8.80
C PRO A 25 -0.58 8.99 8.75
N LYS A 26 -0.10 8.55 9.92
CA LYS A 26 0.94 7.51 10.01
C LYS A 26 0.46 6.16 9.48
N THR A 27 -0.78 5.78 9.78
CA THR A 27 -1.39 4.54 9.30
C THR A 27 -1.52 4.54 7.78
N LEU A 28 -2.01 5.63 7.19
CA LEU A 28 -2.07 5.78 5.74
C LEU A 28 -0.68 5.66 5.10
N LYS A 29 0.33 6.32 5.68
CA LYS A 29 1.72 6.24 5.18
C LYS A 29 2.25 4.80 5.19
N THR A 30 1.97 4.03 6.23
CA THR A 30 2.37 2.62 6.32
C THR A 30 1.68 1.75 5.27
N ILE A 31 0.38 1.96 5.05
CA ILE A 31 -0.38 1.22 4.01
C ILE A 31 0.19 1.50 2.63
N LEU A 32 0.45 2.77 2.28
CA LEU A 32 1.02 3.14 0.98
C LEU A 32 2.43 2.56 0.80
N LEU A 33 3.26 2.58 1.85
CA LEU A 33 4.57 1.94 1.83
C LEU A 33 4.48 0.43 1.57
N GLN A 34 3.57 -0.27 2.24
CA GLN A 34 3.35 -1.71 2.02
C GLN A 34 2.78 -2.01 0.63
N ALA A 35 2.04 -1.06 0.05
CA ALA A 35 1.53 -1.13 -1.31
C ALA A 35 2.57 -0.83 -2.39
N GLY A 36 3.76 -0.34 -2.00
CA GLY A 36 4.74 0.17 -2.96
C GLY A 36 4.26 1.44 -3.68
N LEU A 37 3.32 2.19 -3.09
CA LEU A 37 2.75 3.40 -3.68
C LEU A 37 3.30 4.67 -3.02
N THR A 38 3.52 5.68 -3.84
CA THR A 38 3.75 7.05 -3.38
C THR A 38 2.42 7.76 -3.10
N ILE A 39 2.49 8.85 -2.32
CA ILE A 39 1.31 9.72 -2.08
C ILE A 39 0.79 10.31 -3.40
N ARG A 40 1.66 10.56 -4.39
CA ARG A 40 1.25 11.13 -5.68
C ARG A 40 0.42 10.13 -6.48
N GLU A 41 0.93 8.92 -6.66
CA GLU A 41 0.21 7.84 -7.37
C GLU A 41 -1.13 7.54 -6.69
N PHE A 42 -1.16 7.51 -5.35
CA PHE A 42 -2.41 7.32 -4.62
C PHE A 42 -3.45 8.43 -4.90
N ARG A 43 -3.01 9.70 -5.03
CA ARG A 43 -3.90 10.84 -5.30
C ARG A 43 -4.50 10.83 -6.71
N GLU A 44 -3.89 10.13 -7.66
CA GLU A 44 -4.42 9.96 -9.01
C GLU A 44 -5.67 9.05 -9.04
N HIS A 45 -5.95 8.35 -7.94
CA HIS A 45 -7.07 7.42 -7.78
C HIS A 45 -8.17 7.89 -6.80
N LEU A 46 -8.11 9.15 -6.34
CA LEU A 46 -9.12 9.78 -5.48
C LEU A 46 -10.12 10.59 -6.29
#